data_AF-A0AAV1TMU8-F1
#
_entry.id   AF-A0AAV1TMU8-F1
#
_cell.length_a   1.000
_cell.length_b   1.000
_cell.length_c   1.000
_cell.angle_alpha   90.00
_cell.angle_beta   90.00
_cell.angle_gamma   90.00
#
_symmetry.space_group_name_H-M   'P 1'
#
loop_
_entity.id
_entity.type
_entity.pdbx_description
1 polymer ?
#
loop_
_entity_poly.entity_id
_entity_poly.type
_entity_poly.pdbx_seq_one_letter_code
_entity_poly.pdbx_strand_id
1 'polypeptide(L)'
;MKLSTARPDPVSQSSVGSGAPKYPRTGDNRATGRGNSSDVRSHRGGSTAAQLDSAGHRESPLEEEEEEERSSPSYHGGACVSESLFDRATLALCGDLEHERDRRLQLADTVSKHLAEFAFAQLKNERALTSLRDELRVARVVIDRSRAEITALQTLVDTHHREHKSLCEMLERKGFLLRKKQRTDGTA
;
A
#
# COMPACT_ATOMS: atom_id res chain seq x y z
N MET A 1 21.98 50.90 -14.34
CA MET A 1 22.59 49.63 -13.88
C MET A 1 21.92 48.50 -14.63
N LYS A 2 22.68 47.70 -15.39
CA LYS A 2 22.19 46.70 -16.34
C LYS A 2 22.00 45.36 -15.62
N LEU A 3 20.80 44.77 -15.75
CA LEU A 3 20.48 43.40 -15.36
C LEU A 3 21.04 42.43 -16.41
N SER A 4 21.77 41.40 -15.98
CA SER A 4 22.10 40.25 -16.84
C SER A 4 21.82 38.96 -16.06
N THR A 5 20.73 38.31 -16.46
CA THR A 5 20.34 36.96 -16.07
C THR A 5 21.02 35.97 -17.02
N ALA A 6 22.00 35.23 -16.50
CA ALA A 6 22.63 34.12 -17.20
C ALA A 6 21.72 32.88 -17.09
N ARG A 7 21.24 32.39 -18.24
CA ARG A 7 20.59 31.08 -18.38
C ARG A 7 21.65 29.98 -18.43
N PRO A 8 21.51 28.88 -17.68
CA PRO A 8 22.20 27.64 -17.99
C PRO A 8 21.39 26.80 -19.00
N ASP A 9 22.06 26.33 -20.04
CA ASP A 9 21.56 25.33 -20.99
C ASP A 9 21.42 23.94 -20.34
N PRO A 10 20.34 23.18 -20.60
CA PRO A 10 20.23 21.79 -20.21
C PRO A 10 20.95 20.89 -21.23
N VAL A 11 22.06 20.29 -20.78
CA VAL A 11 22.88 19.36 -21.54
C VAL A 11 22.47 17.91 -21.22
N SER A 12 22.15 17.18 -22.29
CA SER A 12 22.19 15.72 -22.46
C SER A 12 21.10 14.84 -21.84
N GLN A 13 20.24 14.32 -22.73
CA GLN A 13 19.46 13.11 -22.56
C GLN A 13 20.39 11.88 -22.54
N SER A 14 20.42 11.12 -21.44
CA SER A 14 20.99 9.78 -21.41
C SER A 14 19.91 8.75 -21.77
N SER A 15 20.01 8.20 -22.97
CA SER A 15 19.24 7.03 -23.41
C SER A 15 19.75 5.79 -22.68
N VAL A 16 19.04 5.36 -21.64
CA VAL A 16 19.27 4.09 -20.96
C VAL A 16 18.31 3.05 -21.54
N GLY A 17 18.89 1.98 -22.06
CA GLY A 17 18.21 0.89 -22.76
C GLY A 17 17.13 0.23 -21.90
N SER A 18 15.91 0.28 -22.42
CA SER A 18 14.79 -0.51 -21.95
C SER A 18 14.98 -1.98 -22.36
N GLY A 19 15.51 -2.79 -21.44
CA GLY A 19 15.41 -4.24 -21.50
C GLY A 19 13.99 -4.66 -21.14
N ALA A 20 13.11 -4.75 -22.13
CA ALA A 20 11.74 -5.24 -21.93
C ALA A 20 11.75 -6.77 -21.70
N PRO A 21 11.14 -7.29 -20.61
CA PRO A 21 10.94 -8.71 -20.43
C PRO A 21 9.93 -9.25 -21.45
N LYS A 22 10.39 -10.16 -22.32
CA LYS A 22 9.52 -10.95 -23.21
C LYS A 22 8.74 -11.96 -22.37
N TYR A 23 7.49 -11.67 -22.04
CA TYR A 23 6.54 -12.68 -21.57
C TYR A 23 5.66 -13.17 -22.73
N PRO A 24 5.41 -14.49 -22.84
CA PRO A 24 4.43 -15.02 -23.79
C PRO A 24 3.00 -14.65 -23.38
N ARG A 25 2.23 -14.24 -24.40
CA ARG A 25 0.81 -13.90 -24.35
C ARG A 25 -0.01 -15.18 -24.21
N THR A 26 -0.47 -15.47 -23.00
CA THR A 26 -1.31 -16.64 -22.72
C THR A 26 -2.73 -16.22 -22.34
N GLY A 27 -3.69 -16.65 -23.17
CA GLY A 27 -5.02 -17.04 -22.72
C GLY A 27 -6.09 -15.97 -22.72
N ASP A 28 -6.85 -15.89 -23.82
CA ASP A 28 -8.21 -15.38 -23.85
C ASP A 28 -9.07 -16.11 -22.81
N ASN A 29 -9.63 -15.39 -21.85
CA ASN A 29 -10.76 -15.86 -21.04
C ASN A 29 -11.91 -14.87 -21.13
N ARG A 30 -12.68 -15.04 -22.22
CA ARG A 30 -14.02 -14.49 -22.39
C ARG A 30 -14.97 -15.24 -21.47
N ALA A 31 -15.23 -14.73 -20.27
CA ALA A 31 -16.29 -15.23 -19.40
C ALA A 31 -17.40 -14.17 -19.30
N THR A 32 -18.41 -14.33 -20.16
CA THR A 32 -19.72 -13.70 -20.01
C THR A 32 -20.42 -14.37 -18.83
N GLY A 33 -20.53 -13.68 -17.70
CA GLY A 33 -21.09 -14.24 -16.46
C GLY A 33 -21.98 -13.25 -15.74
N ARG A 34 -23.21 -13.12 -16.23
CA ARG A 34 -24.37 -12.47 -15.60
C ARG A 34 -24.70 -13.22 -14.29
N GLY A 35 -24.74 -12.54 -13.15
CA GLY A 35 -25.12 -13.16 -11.88
C GLY A 35 -25.35 -12.12 -10.78
N ASN A 36 -26.62 -11.90 -10.46
CA ASN A 36 -27.10 -10.98 -9.43
C ASN A 36 -26.95 -11.59 -8.03
N SER A 37 -27.00 -10.70 -7.04
CA SER A 37 -27.49 -10.90 -5.67
C SER A 37 -26.86 -12.01 -4.82
N SER A 38 -26.21 -11.58 -3.74
CA SER A 38 -26.36 -12.27 -2.46
C SER A 38 -26.27 -11.28 -1.32
N ASP A 39 -27.40 -11.09 -0.65
CA ASP A 39 -27.51 -10.55 0.71
C ASP A 39 -26.51 -11.26 1.61
N VAL A 40 -25.51 -10.53 2.10
CA VAL A 40 -24.65 -11.03 3.17
C VAL A 40 -25.38 -10.82 4.48
N ARG A 41 -26.08 -11.87 4.92
CA ARG A 41 -26.50 -12.03 6.32
C ARG A 41 -25.27 -11.97 7.23
N SER A 42 -25.18 -10.87 7.97
CA SER A 42 -24.28 -10.68 9.10
C SER A 42 -24.67 -11.60 10.25
N HIS A 43 -24.17 -12.85 10.29
CA HIS A 43 -24.19 -13.69 11.49
C HIS A 43 -23.02 -14.69 11.52
N ARG A 44 -21.93 -14.33 12.21
CA ARG A 44 -21.00 -15.22 12.94
C ARG A 44 -19.88 -14.36 13.50
N GLY A 45 -19.56 -14.34 14.78
CA GLY A 45 -19.80 -15.32 15.82
C GLY A 45 -18.46 -15.66 16.46
N GLY A 46 -18.43 -15.71 17.79
CA GLY A 46 -17.35 -16.36 18.54
C GLY A 46 -16.54 -15.44 19.44
N SER A 47 -17.17 -14.91 20.50
CA SER A 47 -16.43 -14.57 21.71
C SER A 47 -15.86 -15.87 22.29
N THR A 48 -14.57 -16.09 22.08
CA THR A 48 -13.80 -17.15 22.74
C THR A 48 -13.37 -16.60 24.10
N ALA A 49 -14.23 -16.70 25.10
CA ALA A 49 -13.80 -16.58 26.49
C ALA A 49 -13.42 -17.99 26.95
N ALA A 50 -12.11 -18.19 27.08
CA ALA A 50 -11.48 -19.43 27.48
C ALA A 50 -12.05 -19.98 28.79
N GLN A 51 -12.31 -21.29 28.80
CA GLN A 51 -12.50 -22.08 30.00
C GLN A 51 -11.20 -22.04 30.82
N LEU A 52 -11.29 -21.50 32.03
CA LEU A 52 -10.31 -21.65 33.10
C LEU A 52 -10.39 -23.08 33.62
N ASP A 53 -9.68 -24.01 32.97
CA ASP A 53 -9.32 -25.29 33.57
C ASP A 53 -8.15 -25.05 34.52
N SER A 54 -8.48 -24.69 35.75
CA SER A 54 -7.52 -24.67 36.87
C SER A 54 -7.12 -26.11 37.17
N ALA A 55 -5.84 -26.40 36.89
CA ALA A 55 -5.20 -27.67 37.15
C ALA A 55 -5.49 -28.16 38.58
N GLY A 56 -5.89 -29.43 38.67
CA GLY A 56 -6.13 -30.13 39.92
C GLY A 56 -4.91 -30.08 40.82
N HIS A 57 -5.13 -29.65 42.06
CA HIS A 57 -4.24 -29.93 43.18
C HIS A 57 -4.18 -31.43 43.38
N ARG A 58 -3.04 -32.03 42.98
CA ARG A 58 -2.70 -33.38 43.37
C ARG A 58 -2.02 -33.30 44.73
N GLU A 59 -2.81 -33.47 45.78
CA GLU A 59 -2.31 -33.76 47.12
C GLU A 59 -1.52 -35.09 47.04
N SER A 60 -0.26 -35.04 47.48
CA SER A 60 0.59 -36.22 47.61
C SER A 60 0.38 -36.78 49.02
N PRO A 61 0.10 -38.09 49.19
CA PRO A 61 0.05 -38.69 50.51
C PRO A 61 1.41 -38.61 51.18
N LEU A 62 1.43 -38.05 52.39
CA LEU A 62 2.51 -38.13 53.34
C LEU A 62 2.54 -39.57 53.87
N GLU A 63 3.43 -40.41 53.35
CA GLU A 63 3.73 -41.68 54.02
C GLU A 63 4.65 -41.38 55.20
N GLU A 64 4.10 -41.56 56.39
CA GLU A 64 4.81 -41.69 57.66
C GLU A 64 5.67 -42.96 57.58
N GLU A 65 6.95 -42.81 57.22
CA GLU A 65 7.94 -43.84 57.52
C GLU A 65 8.59 -43.55 58.87
N GLU A 66 8.59 -44.62 59.67
CA GLU A 66 8.99 -44.73 61.05
C GLU A 66 10.39 -44.17 61.35
N GLU A 67 10.49 -43.58 62.53
CA GLU A 67 11.74 -43.15 63.15
C GLU A 67 12.75 -44.32 63.22
N GLU A 68 13.76 -44.31 62.35
CA GLU A 68 15.02 -44.99 62.63
C GLU A 68 16.07 -43.96 63.06
N GLU A 69 16.15 -43.81 64.38
CA GLU A 69 17.11 -43.03 65.14
C GLU A 69 18.55 -43.53 64.90
N ARG A 70 19.13 -43.17 63.75
CA ARG A 70 20.56 -43.39 63.46
C ARG A 70 21.34 -42.09 63.62
N SER A 71 21.81 -41.91 64.85
CA SER A 71 23.04 -41.20 65.23
C SER A 71 23.65 -40.33 64.14
N SER A 72 23.37 -39.03 64.19
CA SER A 72 24.03 -38.03 63.37
C SER A 72 25.55 -38.11 63.55
N PRO A 73 26.34 -38.32 62.48
CA PRO A 73 27.76 -38.07 62.56
C PRO A 73 27.92 -36.55 62.72
N SER A 74 28.61 -36.14 63.78
CA SER A 74 29.06 -34.77 64.00
C SER A 74 29.90 -34.30 62.79
N TYR A 75 29.25 -33.77 61.75
CA TYR A 75 29.87 -33.13 60.60
C TYR A 75 29.97 -31.63 60.85
N HIS A 76 30.86 -31.23 61.76
CA HIS A 76 31.21 -29.82 61.98
C HIS A 76 32.21 -29.27 60.93
N GLY A 77 32.10 -29.72 59.67
CA GLY A 77 33.04 -29.33 58.59
C GLY A 77 32.43 -29.12 57.21
N GLY A 78 31.11 -29.32 57.03
CA GLY A 78 30.45 -29.26 55.70
C GLY A 78 29.76 -27.93 55.36
N ALA A 79 29.58 -27.02 56.32
CA ALA A 79 28.81 -25.79 56.14
C ALA A 79 29.54 -24.73 55.29
N CYS A 80 30.88 -24.66 55.38
CA CYS A 80 31.67 -23.62 54.70
C CYS A 80 31.77 -23.79 53.17
N VAL A 81 31.63 -25.01 52.64
CA VAL A 81 31.73 -25.23 51.18
C VAL A 81 30.43 -24.78 50.48
N SER A 82 29.29 -24.97 51.16
CA SER A 82 27.95 -24.64 50.65
C SER A 82 27.72 -23.15 50.46
N GLU A 83 28.22 -22.33 51.39
CA GLU A 83 28.03 -20.87 51.37
C GLU A 83 28.81 -20.22 50.20
N SER A 84 30.06 -20.65 49.96
CA SER A 84 30.88 -20.15 48.84
C SER A 84 30.32 -20.52 47.46
N LEU A 85 29.65 -21.67 47.34
CA LEU A 85 28.99 -22.08 46.09
C LEU A 85 27.72 -21.28 45.84
N PHE A 86 26.97 -20.97 46.89
CA PHE A 86 25.79 -20.12 46.79
C PHE A 86 26.18 -18.70 46.35
N ASP A 87 27.17 -18.08 46.99
CA ASP A 87 27.65 -16.75 46.61
C ASP A 87 28.10 -16.69 45.15
N ARG A 88 28.84 -17.73 44.70
CA ARG A 88 29.25 -17.84 43.30
C ARG A 88 28.06 -17.97 42.35
N ALA A 89 27.06 -18.77 42.70
CA ALA A 89 25.85 -18.93 41.90
C ALA A 89 25.04 -17.62 41.85
N THR A 90 24.94 -16.90 42.96
CA THR A 90 24.29 -15.59 43.03
C THR A 90 25.00 -14.57 42.14
N LEU A 91 26.34 -14.48 42.21
CA LEU A 91 27.10 -13.57 41.36
C LEU A 91 26.97 -13.91 39.87
N ALA A 92 26.97 -15.20 39.52
CA ALA A 92 26.74 -15.63 38.14
C ALA A 92 25.35 -15.23 37.65
N LEU A 93 24.30 -15.47 38.45
CA LEU A 93 22.94 -15.06 38.12
C LEU A 93 22.80 -13.54 38.00
N CYS A 94 23.44 -12.77 38.87
CA CYS A 94 23.48 -11.31 38.76
C CYS A 94 24.08 -10.87 37.41
N GLY A 95 25.20 -11.46 37.00
CA GLY A 95 25.81 -11.19 35.71
C GLY A 95 24.91 -11.52 34.52
N ASP A 96 24.23 -12.67 34.56
CA ASP A 96 23.29 -13.09 33.51
C ASP A 96 22.09 -12.14 33.41
N LEU A 97 21.55 -11.69 34.55
CA LEU A 97 20.44 -10.73 34.61
C LEU A 97 20.84 -9.35 34.08
N GLU A 98 22.05 -8.88 34.41
CA GLU A 98 22.57 -7.62 33.88
C GLU A 98 22.76 -7.70 32.36
N HIS A 99 23.33 -8.80 31.87
CA HIS A 99 23.51 -9.03 30.44
C HIS A 99 22.16 -9.06 29.69
N GLU A 100 21.17 -9.79 30.22
CA GLU A 100 19.84 -9.86 29.62
C GLU A 100 19.11 -8.50 29.69
N ARG A 101 19.28 -7.73 30.77
CA ARG A 101 18.76 -6.36 30.87
C ARG A 101 19.33 -5.49 29.76
N ASP A 102 20.65 -5.50 29.58
CA ASP A 102 21.31 -4.67 28.57
C ASP A 102 20.92 -5.10 27.15
N ARG A 103 20.79 -6.41 26.90
CA ARG A 103 20.27 -6.94 25.64
C ARG A 103 18.85 -6.44 25.36
N ARG A 104 17.97 -6.45 26.36
CA ARG A 104 16.58 -5.96 26.21
C ARG A 104 16.51 -4.47 25.93
N LEU A 105 17.38 -3.67 26.57
CA LEU A 105 17.47 -2.23 26.28
C LEU A 105 17.89 -1.97 24.83
N GLN A 106 18.93 -2.66 24.35
CA GLN A 106 19.36 -2.55 22.94
C GLN A 106 18.27 -2.97 21.95
N LEU A 107 17.51 -4.02 22.28
CA LEU A 107 16.37 -4.45 21.47
C LEU A 107 15.26 -3.41 21.47
N ALA A 108 14.92 -2.85 22.63
CA ALA A 108 13.91 -1.81 22.76
C ALA A 108 14.27 -0.56 21.93
N ASP A 109 15.53 -0.14 21.96
CA ASP A 109 16.03 0.98 21.15
C ASP A 109 15.92 0.69 19.65
N THR A 110 16.27 -0.53 19.23
CA THR A 110 16.18 -0.96 17.83
C THR A 110 14.72 -0.99 17.34
N VAL A 111 13.82 -1.54 18.15
CA VAL A 111 12.38 -1.56 17.84
C VAL A 111 11.83 -0.13 17.77
N SER A 112 12.18 0.73 18.73
CA SER A 112 11.77 2.13 18.74
C SER A 112 12.21 2.86 17.48
N LYS A 113 13.47 2.67 17.06
CA LYS A 113 14.00 3.22 15.81
C LYS A 113 13.20 2.77 14.59
N HIS A 114 12.94 1.47 14.45
CA HIS A 114 12.18 0.94 13.31
C HIS A 114 10.72 1.41 13.30
N LEU A 115 10.08 1.54 14.46
CA LEU A 115 8.74 2.10 14.56
C LEU A 115 8.72 3.57 14.13
N ALA A 116 9.73 4.36 14.51
CA ALA A 116 9.85 5.74 14.07
C ALA A 116 10.09 5.85 12.55
N GLU A 117 10.96 5.02 11.99
CA GLU A 117 11.20 4.93 10.53
C GLU A 117 9.92 4.55 9.78
N PHE A 118 9.18 3.57 10.28
CA PHE A 118 7.90 3.14 9.73
C PHE A 118 6.86 4.26 9.75
N ALA A 119 6.69 4.94 10.90
CA ALA A 119 5.77 6.06 11.04
C ALA A 119 6.12 7.21 10.07
N PHE A 120 7.40 7.52 9.91
CA PHE A 120 7.84 8.54 8.95
C PHE A 120 7.54 8.14 7.50
N ALA A 121 7.81 6.88 7.13
CA ALA A 121 7.48 6.37 5.81
C ALA A 121 5.97 6.41 5.54
N GLN A 122 5.15 6.08 6.54
CA GLN A 122 3.69 6.16 6.46
C GLN A 122 3.22 7.59 6.21
N LEU A 123 3.69 8.57 6.99
CA LEU A 123 3.34 9.98 6.81
C LEU A 123 3.74 10.50 5.42
N LYS A 124 4.93 10.11 4.93
CA LYS A 124 5.38 10.48 3.58
C LYS A 124 4.46 9.92 2.50
N ASN A 125 4.01 8.67 2.66
CA ASN A 125 3.08 8.03 1.73
C ASN A 125 1.70 8.73 1.76
N GLU A 126 1.15 8.99 2.94
CA GLU A 126 -0.13 9.69 3.10
C GLU A 126 -0.11 11.09 2.48
N ARG A 127 1.00 11.82 2.63
CA ARG A 127 1.19 13.12 1.98
C ARG A 127 1.23 13.00 0.45
N ALA A 128 1.97 12.00 -0.07
CA ALA A 128 2.05 11.76 -1.51
C ALA A 128 0.68 11.38 -2.11
N LEU A 129 -0.07 10.50 -1.43
CA LEU A 129 -1.43 10.14 -1.83
C LEU A 129 -2.38 11.33 -1.83
N THR A 130 -2.27 12.21 -0.83
CA THR A 130 -3.07 13.44 -0.77
C THR A 130 -2.74 14.37 -1.94
N SER A 131 -1.45 14.57 -2.23
CA SER A 131 -0.99 15.35 -3.39
C SER A 131 -1.56 14.82 -4.71
N LEU A 132 -1.50 13.50 -4.91
CA LEU A 132 -2.03 12.85 -6.12
C LEU A 132 -3.56 13.02 -6.24
N ARG A 133 -4.30 12.97 -5.13
CA ARG A 133 -5.76 13.21 -5.14
C ARG A 133 -6.09 14.65 -5.55
N ASP A 134 -5.32 15.62 -5.08
CA ASP A 134 -5.50 17.02 -5.44
C ASP A 134 -5.19 17.28 -6.92
N GLU A 135 -4.09 16.72 -7.43
CA GLU A 135 -3.76 16.78 -8.86
C GLU A 135 -4.86 16.14 -9.72
N LEU A 136 -5.37 14.98 -9.31
CA LEU A 136 -6.46 14.29 -10.01
C LEU A 136 -7.75 15.14 -10.04
N ARG A 137 -8.06 15.83 -8.93
CA ARG A 137 -9.20 16.74 -8.84
C ARG A 137 -9.04 17.91 -9.81
N VAL A 138 -7.85 18.53 -9.88
CA VAL A 138 -7.56 19.61 -10.83
C VAL A 138 -7.68 19.11 -12.28
N ALA A 139 -7.08 17.96 -12.59
CA ALA A 139 -7.14 17.36 -13.92
C ALA A 139 -8.59 17.06 -14.35
N ARG A 140 -9.44 16.58 -13.43
CA ARG A 140 -10.87 16.36 -13.71
C ARG A 140 -11.57 17.65 -14.13
N VAL A 141 -11.36 18.75 -13.38
CA VAL A 141 -11.95 20.05 -13.72
C VAL A 141 -11.51 20.53 -15.10
N VAL A 142 -10.22 20.38 -15.43
CA VAL A 142 -9.68 20.74 -16.75
C VAL A 142 -10.32 19.90 -17.87
N ILE A 143 -10.47 18.60 -17.66
CA ILE A 143 -11.13 17.69 -18.61
C ILE A 143 -12.59 18.11 -18.83
N ASP A 144 -13.33 18.38 -17.75
CA ASP A 144 -14.75 18.74 -17.86
C ASP A 144 -14.93 20.09 -18.56
N ARG A 145 -14.06 21.07 -18.27
CA ARG A 145 -14.01 22.33 -19.02
C ARG A 145 -13.73 22.12 -20.51
N SER A 146 -12.71 21.32 -20.83
CA SER A 146 -12.34 21.03 -22.22
C SER A 146 -13.47 20.33 -22.97
N ARG A 147 -14.20 19.43 -22.30
CA ARG A 147 -15.39 18.77 -22.87
C ARG A 147 -16.49 19.77 -23.18
N ALA A 148 -16.77 20.71 -22.27
CA ALA A 148 -17.76 21.76 -22.51
C ALA A 148 -17.39 22.64 -23.72
N GLU A 149 -16.11 23.01 -23.85
CA GLU A 149 -15.60 23.78 -24.99
C GLU A 149 -15.72 23.00 -26.31
N ILE A 150 -15.39 21.70 -26.32
CA ILE A 150 -15.59 20.83 -27.49
C ILE A 150 -17.06 20.78 -27.90
N THR A 151 -17.97 20.60 -26.94
CA THR A 151 -19.41 20.59 -27.23
C THR A 151 -19.89 21.92 -27.82
N ALA A 152 -19.41 23.06 -27.29
CA ALA A 152 -19.75 24.37 -27.83
C ALA A 152 -19.23 24.58 -29.27
N LEU A 153 -18.03 24.08 -29.57
CA LEU A 153 -17.48 24.12 -30.93
C LEU A 153 -18.26 23.22 -31.89
N GLN A 154 -18.69 22.04 -31.44
CA GLN A 154 -19.53 21.14 -32.25
C GLN A 154 -20.85 21.80 -32.61
N THR A 155 -21.55 22.42 -31.66
CA THR A 155 -22.81 23.11 -31.95
C THR A 155 -22.64 24.30 -32.89
N LEU A 156 -21.51 25.01 -32.80
CA LEU A 156 -21.17 26.10 -33.72
C LEU A 156 -20.94 25.58 -35.15
N VAL A 157 -20.15 24.52 -35.30
CA VAL A 157 -19.90 23.87 -36.61
C VAL A 157 -21.20 23.38 -37.23
N ASP A 158 -22.07 22.73 -36.45
CA ASP A 158 -23.37 22.26 -36.91
C ASP A 158 -24.26 23.41 -37.38
N THR A 159 -24.24 24.53 -36.65
CA THR A 159 -25.00 25.73 -37.00
C THR A 159 -24.50 26.30 -38.32
N HIS A 160 -23.19 26.52 -38.46
CA HIS A 160 -22.59 27.01 -39.70
C HIS A 160 -22.84 26.06 -40.88
N HIS A 161 -22.82 24.75 -40.66
CA HIS A 161 -23.14 23.77 -41.69
C HIS A 161 -24.59 23.91 -42.18
N ARG A 162 -25.56 24.08 -41.27
CA ARG A 162 -26.97 24.31 -41.64
C ARG A 162 -27.15 25.61 -42.40
N GLU A 163 -26.49 26.69 -41.97
CA GLU A 163 -26.54 28.00 -42.64
C GLU A 163 -25.96 27.92 -44.05
N HIS A 164 -24.77 27.32 -44.20
CA HIS A 164 -24.13 27.12 -45.49
C HIS A 164 -25.00 26.29 -46.43
N LYS A 165 -25.61 25.21 -45.92
CA LYS A 165 -26.55 24.38 -46.68
C LYS A 165 -27.75 25.21 -47.16
N SER A 166 -28.36 26.00 -46.27
CA SER A 166 -29.49 26.87 -46.61
C SER A 166 -29.13 27.90 -47.68
N LEU A 167 -27.94 28.51 -47.60
CA LEU A 167 -27.45 29.45 -48.60
C LEU A 167 -27.26 28.77 -49.97
N CYS A 168 -26.68 27.58 -50.00
CA CYS A 168 -26.53 26.80 -51.23
C CYS A 168 -27.89 26.53 -51.87
N GLU A 169 -28.86 26.03 -51.11
CA GLU A 169 -30.22 25.77 -51.61
C GLU A 169 -30.89 27.04 -52.16
N MET A 170 -30.69 28.20 -51.52
CA MET A 170 -31.21 29.48 -52.01
C MET A 170 -30.59 29.86 -53.36
N LEU A 171 -29.28 29.72 -53.51
CA LEU A 171 -28.56 30.04 -54.75
C LEU A 171 -28.93 29.11 -55.89
N GLU A 172 -29.15 27.82 -55.60
CA GLU A 172 -29.66 26.84 -56.57
C GLU A 172 -31.05 27.23 -57.08
N ARG A 173 -31.98 27.55 -56.17
CA ARG A 173 -33.36 27.96 -56.53
C ARG A 173 -33.41 29.23 -57.38
N LYS A 174 -32.50 30.17 -57.14
CA LYS A 174 -32.40 31.41 -57.93
C LYS A 174 -31.62 31.25 -59.24
N GLY A 175 -31.10 30.06 -59.54
CA GLY A 175 -30.36 29.78 -60.78
C GLY A 175 -28.95 30.40 -60.82
N PHE A 176 -28.42 30.87 -59.69
CA PHE A 176 -27.08 31.47 -59.62
C PHE A 176 -25.96 30.44 -59.63
N LEU A 177 -26.24 29.20 -59.24
CA LEU A 177 -25.29 28.10 -59.34
C LEU A 177 -25.38 27.46 -60.72
N LEU A 178 -24.41 27.77 -61.57
CA LEU A 178 -24.24 27.08 -62.86
C LEU A 178 -24.04 25.59 -62.55
N ARG A 179 -25.01 24.74 -62.93
CA ARG A 179 -24.76 23.30 -63.08
C ARG A 179 -23.59 23.17 -64.07
N LYS A 180 -22.38 22.92 -63.57
CA LYS A 180 -21.29 22.44 -64.43
C LYS A 180 -21.82 21.15 -65.05
N LYS A 181 -22.27 21.21 -66.30
CA LYS A 181 -22.51 20.02 -67.12
C LYS A 181 -21.20 19.26 -67.12
N GLN A 182 -21.17 18.08 -66.49
CA GLN A 182 -20.13 17.11 -66.81
C GLN A 182 -20.33 16.78 -68.29
N ARG A 183 -19.44 17.29 -69.14
CA ARG A 183 -19.21 16.68 -70.45
C ARG A 183 -18.55 15.34 -70.15
N THR A 184 -19.37 14.29 -70.06
CA THR A 184 -18.91 12.93 -70.33
C THR A 184 -18.70 12.85 -71.84
N ASP A 185 -17.55 13.33 -72.28
CA ASP A 185 -17.05 13.03 -73.62
C ASP A 185 -16.59 11.56 -73.57
N GLY A 186 -17.53 10.67 -73.93
CA GLY A 186 -17.23 9.27 -74.19
C GLY A 186 -16.19 9.21 -75.29
N THR A 187 -15.00 8.75 -74.95
CA THR A 187 -13.99 8.38 -75.94
C THR A 187 -14.00 6.86 -76.02
N ALA A 188 -14.32 6.38 -77.21
CA ALA A 188 -14.32 4.98 -77.62
C ALA A 188 -12.90 4.38 -77.60
#